data_AF-A0A5D0P7U4-F1
#
_entry.id   AF-A0A5D0P7U4-F1
#
_cell.length_a   1.000
_cell.length_b   1.000
_cell.length_c   1.000
_cell.angle_alpha   90.00
_cell.angle_beta   90.00
_cell.angle_gamma   90.00
#
_symmetry.space_group_name_H-M   'P 1'
#
loop_
_entity.id
_entity.type
_entity.pdbx_description
1 polymer ?
#
loop_
_entity_poly.entity_id
_entity_poly.type
_entity_poly.pdbx_seq_one_letter_code
_entity_poly.pdbx_strand_id
1 'polypeptide(L)'
;MAAEGDILSAEVEAVPGRQRQVATALTRLGFKVLHIGTTISVNAPREVWERAFGLPQVEVPGELGDLVVGVHFAEPPDLHAL
;
A
#
# COMPACT_ATOMS: atom_id res chain seq x y z
N MET A 1 -18.90 -6.76 16.44
CA MET A 1 -18.38 -7.90 15.68
C MET A 1 -17.51 -7.31 14.58
N ALA A 2 -16.20 -7.18 14.81
CA ALA A 2 -15.29 -6.70 13.79
C ALA A 2 -15.15 -7.82 12.77
N ALA A 3 -15.48 -7.55 11.50
CA ALA A 3 -15.18 -8.47 10.43
C ALA A 3 -13.70 -8.81 10.52
N GLU A 4 -13.36 -10.10 10.54
CA GLU A 4 -12.02 -10.58 10.19
C GLU A 4 -11.84 -10.33 8.69
N GLY A 5 -11.83 -9.05 8.30
CA GLY A 5 -11.59 -8.62 6.95
C GLY A 5 -10.10 -8.74 6.69
N ASP A 6 -9.75 -9.67 5.80
CA ASP A 6 -8.42 -9.86 5.19
C ASP A 6 -7.48 -8.67 5.44
N ILE A 7 -6.64 -8.78 6.48
CA ILE A 7 -5.60 -7.79 6.75
C ILE A 7 -4.49 -8.06 5.74
N LEU A 8 -4.34 -7.17 4.76
CA LEU A 8 -3.29 -7.25 3.76
C LEU A 8 -2.07 -6.47 4.26
N SER A 9 -0.90 -7.06 4.08
CA SER A 9 0.40 -6.45 4.40
C SER A 9 1.14 -6.10 3.12
N ALA A 10 1.86 -4.97 3.11
CA ALA A 10 2.72 -4.61 1.99
C ALA A 10 3.93 -3.78 2.45
N GLU A 11 4.93 -3.77 1.59
CA GLU A 11 6.11 -2.91 1.71
C GLU A 11 5.94 -1.69 0.81
N VAL A 12 6.02 -0.50 1.39
CA VAL A 12 5.93 0.77 0.66
C VAL A 12 7.33 1.36 0.55
N GLU A 13 7.84 1.47 -0.67
CA GLU A 13 9.07 2.19 -0.94
C GLU A 13 8.79 3.70 -0.88
N ALA A 14 9.57 4.41 -0.07
CA ALA A 14 9.49 5.86 0.05
C ALA A 14 10.73 6.50 -0.54
N VAL A 15 10.56 7.71 -1.09
CA VAL A 15 11.70 8.55 -1.50
C VAL A 15 12.68 8.69 -0.32
N PRO A 16 14.00 8.55 -0.55
CA PRO A 16 15.00 8.69 0.51
C PRO A 16 14.83 9.98 1.31
N GLY A 17 14.78 9.87 2.63
CA GLY A 17 14.58 10.98 3.55
C GLY A 17 13.11 11.31 3.85
N ARG A 18 12.14 10.71 3.14
CA ARG A 18 10.70 10.93 3.36
C ARG A 18 9.99 9.77 4.05
N GLN A 19 10.70 8.75 4.51
CA GLN A 19 10.11 7.56 5.12
C GLN A 19 9.14 7.89 6.26
N ARG A 20 9.52 8.81 7.16
CA ARG A 20 8.66 9.25 8.27
C ARG A 20 7.42 10.00 7.80
N GLN A 21 7.52 10.80 6.73
CA GLN A 21 6.37 11.51 6.17
C GLN A 21 5.39 10.53 5.52
N VAL A 22 5.89 9.56 4.76
CA VAL A 22 5.07 8.51 4.13
C VAL A 22 4.41 7.65 5.20
N ALA A 23 5.14 7.21 6.23
CA ALA A 23 4.56 6.49 7.37
C ALA A 23 3.45 7.29 8.06
N THR A 24 3.64 8.59 8.27
CA THR A 24 2.59 9.47 8.85
C THR A 24 1.36 9.53 7.95
N ALA A 25 1.54 9.63 6.63
CA ALA A 25 0.44 9.65 5.68
C ALA A 25 -0.32 8.32 5.68
N LEU A 26 0.39 7.18 5.66
CA LEU A 26 -0.20 5.84 5.74
C LEU A 26 -1.01 5.65 7.03
N THR A 27 -0.48 6.08 8.18
CA THR A 27 -1.24 6.03 9.44
C THR A 27 -2.53 6.83 9.38
N ARG A 28 -2.52 8.02 8.77
CA ARG A 28 -3.73 8.85 8.60
C ARG A 28 -4.76 8.21 7.67
N LEU A 29 -4.31 7.42 6.70
CA LEU A 29 -5.16 6.69 5.78
C LEU A 29 -5.74 5.40 6.40
N GLY A 30 -5.37 5.06 7.63
CA GLY A 30 -5.87 3.88 8.34
C GLY A 30 -4.96 2.66 8.23
N PHE A 31 -3.76 2.81 7.68
CA PHE A 31 -2.75 1.75 7.70
C PHE A 31 -2.07 1.70 9.05
N LYS A 32 -1.78 0.50 9.52
CA LYS A 32 -0.91 0.29 10.67
C LYS A 32 0.52 0.09 10.17
N VAL A 33 1.38 1.03 10.54
CA VAL A 33 2.81 0.95 10.29
C VAL A 33 3.45 -0.03 11.26
N LEU A 34 4.15 -1.04 10.74
CA LEU A 34 4.82 -2.08 11.51
C LEU A 34 6.30 -1.77 11.68
N HIS A 35 6.96 -1.31 10.61
CA HIS A 35 8.39 -1.02 10.59
C HIS A 35 8.73 0.07 9.57
N ILE A 36 9.74 0.88 9.88
CA ILE A 36 10.25 1.95 9.01
C ILE A 36 11.76 1.71 8.83
N GLY A 37 12.16 1.19 7.68
CA GLY A 37 13.56 1.00 7.28
C GLY A 37 13.84 1.66 5.94
N THR A 38 14.51 0.93 5.04
CA THR A 38 14.64 1.34 3.63
C THR A 38 13.25 1.40 2.95
N THR A 39 12.39 0.45 3.28
CA THR A 39 10.96 0.40 2.96
C THR A 39 10.12 0.55 4.23
N ILE A 40 8.82 0.78 4.06
CA ILE A 40 7.86 0.91 5.16
C ILE A 40 6.91 -0.28 5.12
N SER A 41 6.99 -1.14 6.12
CA SER A 41 6.08 -2.26 6.29
C SER A 41 4.77 -1.76 6.88
N VAL A 42 3.66 -1.99 6.17
CA VAL A 42 2.32 -1.61 6.64
C VAL A 42 1.34 -2.75 6.49
N ASN A 43 0.30 -2.75 7.33
CA ASN A 43 -0.87 -3.59 7.11
C ASN A 43 -2.17 -2.82 7.31
N ALA A 44 -3.21 -3.23 6.60
CA ALA A 44 -4.55 -2.66 6.70
C ALA A 44 -5.59 -3.65 6.17
N PRO A 45 -6.88 -3.53 6.59
CA PRO A 45 -7.97 -4.26 5.97
C PRO A 45 -8.04 -4.01 4.46
N ARG A 46 -8.47 -5.00 3.68
CA ARG A 46 -8.71 -4.86 2.24
C ARG A 46 -9.50 -3.60 1.87
N GLU A 47 -10.53 -3.25 2.63
CA GLU A 47 -11.34 -2.03 2.40
C GLU A 47 -10.51 -0.74 2.47
N VAL A 48 -9.50 -0.70 3.34
CA VAL A 48 -8.57 0.45 3.45
C VAL A 48 -7.65 0.49 2.24
N TRP A 49 -7.17 -0.66 1.77
CA TRP A 49 -6.42 -0.77 0.52
C TRP A 49 -7.24 -0.33 -0.69
N GLU A 50 -8.49 -0.77 -0.80
CA GLU A 50 -9.40 -0.37 -1.87
C GLU A 50 -9.75 1.12 -1.78
N ARG A 51 -9.89 1.69 -0.58
CA ARG A 51 -10.13 3.14 -0.46
C ARG A 51 -8.91 3.99 -0.81
N ALA A 52 -7.71 3.51 -0.47
CA ALA A 52 -6.47 4.26 -0.69
C ALA A 52 -5.90 4.06 -2.10
N PHE A 53 -6.11 2.87 -2.70
CA PHE A 53 -5.51 2.44 -3.96
C PHE A 53 -6.51 1.83 -4.95
N GLY A 54 -7.73 1.53 -4.53
CA GLY A 54 -8.80 0.97 -5.37
C GLY A 54 -9.60 2.05 -6.10
N LEU A 55 -9.05 2.46 -7.26
CA LEU A 55 -9.70 2.55 -8.57
C LEU A 55 -8.93 3.54 -9.44
N PRO A 56 -8.49 3.14 -10.66
CA PRO A 56 -8.54 4.05 -11.78
C PRO A 56 -10.02 4.18 -12.17
N GLN A 57 -10.67 5.29 -11.82
CA GLN A 57 -11.67 5.78 -12.75
C GLN A 57 -10.89 6.12 -14.02
N VAL A 58 -11.27 5.48 -15.12
CA VAL A 58 -10.87 5.82 -16.47
C VAL A 58 -10.97 7.33 -16.64
N GLU A 59 -9.82 7.98 -16.52
CA GLU A 59 -9.20 8.92 -17.44
C GLU A 59 -7.80 9.13 -16.88
N VAL A 60 -6.80 9.21 -17.74
CA VAL A 60 -5.45 9.63 -17.36
C VAL A 60 -5.37 11.11 -17.75
N PRO A 61 -5.65 12.08 -16.86
CA PRO A 61 -5.28 13.45 -17.11
C PRO A 61 -3.81 13.59 -16.72
N GLY A 62 -2.94 13.49 -17.74
CA GLY A 62 -1.73 14.27 -17.99
C GLY A 62 -0.72 14.68 -16.91
N GLU A 63 -0.86 14.34 -15.62
CA GLU A 63 0.05 14.83 -14.56
C GLU A 63 0.53 13.74 -13.57
N LEU A 64 -0.13 12.59 -13.48
CA LEU A 64 0.28 11.46 -12.62
C LEU A 64 1.26 10.48 -13.30
N GLY A 65 1.42 10.57 -14.62
CA GLY A 65 2.33 9.71 -15.39
C GLY A 65 3.82 9.98 -15.12
N ASP A 66 4.17 11.16 -14.60
CA ASP A 66 5.55 11.56 -14.34
C ASP A 66 6.10 11.13 -12.97
N LEU A 67 5.24 10.66 -12.05
CA LEU A 67 5.60 10.50 -10.63
C LEU A 67 5.57 9.06 -10.10
N VAL A 68 5.12 8.07 -10.88
CA VAL A 68 4.97 6.68 -10.43
C VAL A 68 5.60 5.72 -11.45
N VAL A 69 6.73 5.10 -11.09
CA VAL A 69 7.46 4.15 -11.97
C VAL A 69 6.90 2.72 -11.90
N GLY A 70 6.03 2.41 -10.93
CA GLY A 70 5.31 1.15 -10.87
C GLY A 70 4.91 0.74 -9.46
N VAL A 71 3.82 -0.04 -9.36
CA VAL A 71 3.39 -0.72 -8.14
C VAL A 71 3.62 -2.22 -8.36
N HIS A 72 4.62 -2.79 -7.68
CA HIS A 72 4.83 -4.23 -7.72
C HIS A 72 3.92 -4.90 -6.69
N PHE A 73 2.87 -5.56 -7.17
CA PHE A 73 2.13 -6.53 -6.37
C PHE A 73 3.00 -7.77 -6.20
N ALA A 74 3.56 -7.98 -5.02
CA ALA A 74 4.18 -9.26 -4.66
C ALA A 74 3.04 -10.23 -4.31
N GLU A 75 2.67 -11.10 -5.26
CA GLU A 75 1.84 -12.26 -4.98
C GLU A 75 2.63 -13.17 -4.01
N PRO A 76 2.09 -13.52 -2.83
CA PRO A 76 2.81 -14.37 -1.89
C PRO A 76 3.08 -15.74 -2.54
N PRO A 77 4.33 -16.22 -2.54
CA PRO A 77 4.63 -17.57 -3.03
C PRO A 77 4.13 -18.55 -1.97
N ASP A 78 2.90 -19.02 -2.11
CA ASP A 78 2.49 -20.40 -1.78
C ASP A 78 0.95 -20.51 -1.82
N LEU A 79 0.45 -20.97 -2.96
CA LEU A 79 -0.64 -21.94 -3.02
C LEU A 79 -0.40 -22.78 -4.27
N HIS A 80 0.76 -23.45 -4.33
CA HIS A 80 0.89 -24.61 -5.19
C HIS A 80 -0.03 -25.70 -4.64
N ALA A 81 -1.22 -25.79 -5.22
CA ALA A 81 -2.01 -27.00 -5.21
C ALA A 81 -1.19 -28.12 -5.85
N LEU A 82 -0.79 -29.10 -5.03
CA LEU A 82 -0.47 -30.46 -5.45
C LEU A 82 -0.63 -31.42 -4.27
#